data_AF-A0A387H6H7-F1
#
_entry.id   AF-A0A387H6H7-F1
#
_cell.length_a   1.000
_cell.length_b   1.000
_cell.length_c   1.000
_cell.angle_alpha   90.00
_cell.angle_beta   90.00
_cell.angle_gamma   90.00
#
_symmetry.space_group_name_H-M   'P 1'
#
loop_
_entity.id
_entity.type
_entity.pdbx_description
1 polymer ?
#
loop_
_entity_poly.entity_id
_entity_poly.type
_entity_poly.pdbx_seq_one_letter_code
_entity_poly.pdbx_strand_id
1 'polypeptide(L)'
;MFSHVLRLDPWHREAHHRFLACFFTRHGGSASARWDVASFLSHRAPATSPLRLLPLVALVEDYDPNALLADHTWQQPQWATTTMSIYHNWFPQAASYRFTPVLDLAYLAHALFMAKREFEAREVLTAMGPYASRMPWSVFGDPGEQLTRARRSCGLPTPAPA
;
A
#
# COMPACT_ATOMS: atom_id res chain seq x y z
N MET A 1 -13.24 -16.11 -14.26
CA MET A 1 -13.61 -15.69 -12.88
C MET A 1 -13.42 -14.19 -12.66
N PHE A 2 -12.26 -13.60 -13.00
CA PHE A 2 -12.02 -12.14 -12.90
C PHE A 2 -13.01 -11.26 -13.70
N SER A 3 -13.36 -11.64 -14.93
CA SER A 3 -14.27 -10.87 -15.80
C SER A 3 -15.72 -10.77 -15.32
N HIS A 4 -16.13 -11.60 -14.36
CA HIS A 4 -17.45 -11.47 -13.71
C HIS A 4 -17.37 -10.42 -12.61
N VAL A 5 -16.35 -10.49 -11.74
CA VAL A 5 -16.15 -9.54 -10.65
C VAL A 5 -15.98 -8.11 -11.16
N LEU A 6 -15.14 -7.91 -12.20
CA LEU A 6 -14.94 -6.59 -12.80
C LEU A 6 -16.19 -6.01 -13.49
N ARG A 7 -17.20 -6.83 -13.77
CA ARG A 7 -18.46 -6.39 -14.38
C ARG A 7 -19.46 -5.92 -13.32
N LEU A 8 -19.45 -6.56 -12.15
CA LEU A 8 -20.31 -6.21 -11.02
C LEU A 8 -19.71 -5.06 -10.19
N ASP A 9 -18.40 -5.09 -10.02
CA ASP A 9 -17.62 -4.09 -9.29
C ASP A 9 -16.29 -3.89 -10.04
N PRO A 10 -16.26 -2.95 -11.02
CA PRO A 10 -15.06 -2.66 -11.79
C PRO A 10 -13.87 -2.21 -10.96
N TRP A 11 -14.07 -1.85 -9.69
CA TRP A 11 -13.04 -1.35 -8.79
C TRP A 11 -12.82 -2.28 -7.58
N HIS A 12 -13.20 -3.55 -7.73
CA HIS A 12 -13.15 -4.54 -6.66
C HIS A 12 -11.73 -4.78 -6.14
N ARG A 13 -11.42 -4.16 -5.00
CA ARG A 13 -10.12 -4.15 -4.34
C ARG A 13 -9.38 -5.51 -4.36
N GLU A 14 -10.00 -6.54 -3.80
CA GLU A 14 -9.36 -7.85 -3.62
C GLU A 14 -9.05 -8.53 -4.96
N ALA A 15 -9.92 -8.35 -5.96
CA ALA A 15 -9.68 -8.88 -7.29
C ALA A 15 -8.49 -8.19 -7.95
N HIS A 16 -8.32 -6.89 -7.76
CA HIS A 16 -7.20 -6.17 -8.38
C HIS A 16 -5.87 -6.49 -7.71
N HIS A 17 -5.82 -6.66 -6.39
CA HIS A 17 -4.62 -7.17 -5.71
C HIS A 17 -4.24 -8.57 -6.18
N ARG A 18 -5.21 -9.49 -6.32
CA ARG A 18 -4.96 -10.84 -6.85
C ARG A 18 -4.54 -10.83 -8.31
N PHE A 19 -5.14 -9.95 -9.11
CA PHE A 19 -4.77 -9.82 -10.52
C PHE A 19 -3.35 -9.27 -10.67
N LEU A 20 -2.98 -8.24 -9.90
CA LEU A 20 -1.62 -7.71 -9.87
C LEU A 20 -0.61 -8.78 -9.43
N ALA A 21 -0.97 -9.61 -8.45
CA ALA A 21 -0.11 -10.68 -7.97
C ALA A 21 0.26 -11.71 -9.04
N CYS A 22 -0.59 -11.93 -10.06
CA CYS A 22 -0.24 -12.81 -11.19
C CYS A 22 0.99 -12.33 -11.97
N PHE A 23 1.37 -11.05 -11.86
CA PHE A 23 2.53 -10.46 -12.54
C PHE A 23 3.77 -10.36 -11.65
N PHE A 24 3.74 -10.92 -10.44
CA PHE A 24 4.94 -10.98 -9.60
C PHE A 24 5.94 -12.01 -10.12
N THR A 25 7.24 -11.76 -9.91
CA THR A 25 8.33 -12.62 -10.40
C THR A 25 8.21 -14.05 -9.88
N ARG A 26 7.79 -14.22 -8.62
CA ARG A 26 7.50 -15.53 -7.99
C ARG A 26 6.39 -16.34 -8.69
N HIS A 27 5.60 -15.70 -9.55
CA HIS A 27 4.54 -16.33 -10.33
C HIS A 27 4.85 -16.35 -11.84
N GLY A 28 6.11 -16.09 -12.23
CA GLY A 28 6.54 -16.08 -13.63
C GLY A 28 6.26 -14.76 -14.38
N GLY A 29 5.85 -13.70 -13.67
CA GLY A 29 5.66 -12.37 -14.24
C GLY A 29 6.95 -11.55 -14.36
N SER A 30 6.86 -10.38 -14.99
CA SER A 30 7.97 -9.42 -15.12
C SER A 30 7.65 -8.10 -14.42
N ALA A 31 8.70 -7.35 -14.05
CA ALA A 31 8.55 -6.02 -13.48
C ALA A 31 7.84 -5.05 -14.44
N SER A 32 8.17 -5.10 -15.73
CA SER A 32 7.50 -4.29 -16.76
C SER A 32 6.00 -4.55 -16.82
N ALA A 33 5.58 -5.82 -16.91
CA ALA A 33 4.16 -6.16 -17.00
C ALA A 33 3.39 -5.78 -15.74
N ARG A 34 4.01 -5.93 -14.55
CA ARG A 34 3.43 -5.50 -13.29
C ARG A 34 3.20 -4.00 -13.25
N TRP A 35 4.18 -3.21 -13.68
CA TRP A 35 4.08 -1.74 -13.75
C TRP A 35 3.04 -1.28 -14.75
N ASP A 36 2.98 -1.90 -15.93
CA ASP A 36 1.99 -1.60 -16.96
C ASP A 36 0.57 -1.81 -16.40
N VAL A 37 0.33 -2.95 -15.75
CA VAL A 37 -0.96 -3.27 -15.13
C VAL A 37 -1.29 -2.33 -13.97
N ALA A 38 -0.36 -2.10 -13.04
CA ALA A 38 -0.58 -1.22 -11.91
C ALA A 38 -0.88 0.22 -12.34
N SER A 39 -0.12 0.73 -13.30
CA SER A 39 -0.30 2.08 -13.85
C SER A 39 -1.61 2.18 -14.62
N PHE A 40 -1.91 1.23 -15.50
CA PHE A 40 -3.13 1.23 -16.29
C PHE A 40 -4.39 1.24 -15.42
N LEU A 41 -4.46 0.34 -14.43
CA LEU A 41 -5.60 0.23 -13.54
C LEU A 41 -5.74 1.45 -12.62
N SER A 42 -4.64 1.94 -12.06
CA SER A 42 -4.64 3.13 -11.22
C SER A 42 -5.11 4.38 -11.96
N HIS A 43 -4.66 4.59 -13.20
CA HIS A 43 -5.06 5.76 -14.00
C HIS A 43 -6.55 5.74 -14.39
N ARG A 44 -7.12 4.56 -14.64
CA ARG A 44 -8.54 4.43 -15.00
C ARG A 44 -9.48 4.54 -13.81
N ALA A 45 -8.99 4.24 -12.60
CA ALA A 45 -9.81 4.26 -11.40
C ALA A 45 -10.18 5.68 -10.97
N PRO A 46 -11.35 5.91 -10.33
CA PRO A 46 -11.64 7.16 -9.65
C PRO A 46 -10.54 7.53 -8.63
N ALA A 47 -10.34 8.81 -8.33
CA ALA A 47 -9.36 9.25 -7.32
C ALA A 47 -9.69 8.71 -5.91
N THR A 48 -10.98 8.47 -5.65
CA THR A 48 -11.53 7.90 -4.42
C THR A 48 -11.48 6.37 -4.37
N SER A 49 -10.84 5.71 -5.34
CA SER A 49 -10.77 4.25 -5.42
C SER A 49 -9.50 3.70 -4.76
N PRO A 50 -9.58 2.55 -4.06
CA PRO A 50 -8.40 1.88 -3.50
C PRO A 50 -7.42 1.44 -4.58
N LEU A 51 -7.84 1.32 -5.84
CA LEU A 51 -6.93 0.95 -6.93
C LEU A 51 -5.84 1.99 -7.18
N ARG A 52 -6.00 3.22 -6.67
CA ARG A 52 -4.93 4.22 -6.69
C ARG A 52 -3.68 3.76 -5.92
N LEU A 53 -3.80 2.76 -5.04
CA LEU A 53 -2.69 2.14 -4.30
C LEU A 53 -1.84 1.17 -5.11
N LEU A 54 -2.31 0.66 -6.27
CA LEU A 54 -1.60 -0.40 -7.01
C LEU A 54 -0.15 -0.03 -7.39
N PRO A 55 0.17 1.22 -7.76
CA PRO A 55 1.56 1.63 -7.99
C PRO A 55 2.43 1.52 -6.73
N LEU A 56 1.88 1.76 -5.53
CA LEU A 56 2.62 1.59 -4.27
C LEU A 56 2.87 0.11 -3.96
N VAL A 57 1.94 -0.77 -4.34
CA VAL A 57 2.14 -2.23 -4.25
C VAL A 57 3.27 -2.67 -5.18
N ALA A 58 3.26 -2.24 -6.43
CA ALA A 58 4.33 -2.52 -7.38
C ALA A 58 5.69 -1.97 -6.92
N LEU A 59 5.70 -0.78 -6.30
CA LEU A 59 6.90 -0.16 -5.74
C LEU A 59 7.52 -0.98 -4.60
N VAL A 60 6.69 -1.52 -3.72
CA VAL A 60 7.16 -2.42 -2.65
C VAL A 60 7.69 -3.73 -3.22
N GLU A 61 7.03 -4.30 -4.24
CA GLU A 61 7.48 -5.57 -4.85
C GLU A 61 8.79 -5.42 -5.63
N ASP A 62 9.13 -4.21 -6.09
CA ASP A 62 10.42 -3.89 -6.71
C ASP A 62 11.51 -3.46 -5.73
N TYR A 63 11.21 -3.44 -4.43
CA TYR A 63 12.21 -3.11 -3.44
C TYR A 63 13.34 -4.15 -3.45
N ASP A 64 14.56 -3.66 -3.68
CA ASP A 64 15.79 -4.43 -3.52
C ASP A 64 16.63 -3.78 -2.40
N PRO A 65 16.80 -4.43 -1.24
CA PRO A 65 17.60 -3.88 -0.14
C PRO A 65 19.08 -3.68 -0.50
N ASN A 66 19.57 -4.32 -1.57
CA ASN A 66 20.95 -4.15 -2.05
C ASN A 66 21.11 -2.95 -3.00
N ALA A 67 20.01 -2.39 -3.48
CA ALA A 67 20.06 -1.23 -4.36
C ALA A 67 20.47 0.03 -3.58
N LEU A 68 21.33 0.83 -4.18
CA LEU A 68 21.76 2.10 -3.60
C LEU A 68 20.55 3.03 -3.42
N LEU A 69 20.36 3.55 -2.20
CA LEU A 69 19.26 4.45 -1.84
C LEU A 69 17.85 3.85 -2.04
N ALA A 70 17.69 2.53 -1.91
CA ALA A 70 16.40 1.83 -2.07
C ALA A 70 15.26 2.53 -1.29
N ASP A 71 15.52 2.92 -0.04
CA ASP A 71 14.55 3.59 0.84
C ASP A 71 14.21 5.04 0.40
N HIS A 72 15.10 5.72 -0.33
CA HIS A 72 14.86 7.09 -0.79
C HIS A 72 13.84 7.16 -1.93
N THR A 73 13.50 6.02 -2.54
CA THR A 73 12.51 5.94 -3.60
C THR A 73 11.19 6.61 -3.21
N TRP A 74 10.69 6.35 -2.00
CA TRP A 74 9.44 6.95 -1.50
C TRP A 74 9.52 8.46 -1.27
N GLN A 75 10.72 9.01 -1.10
CA GLN A 75 10.93 10.45 -0.92
C GLN A 75 11.01 11.20 -2.25
N GLN A 76 11.11 10.49 -3.38
CA GLN A 76 11.09 11.13 -4.69
C GLN A 76 9.74 11.85 -4.91
N PRO A 77 9.74 13.04 -5.53
CA PRO A 77 8.53 13.89 -5.65
C PRO A 77 7.32 13.16 -6.25
N GLN A 78 7.54 12.27 -7.23
CA GLN A 78 6.48 11.49 -7.87
C GLN A 78 5.76 10.56 -6.87
N TRP A 79 6.50 9.90 -5.98
CA TRP A 79 5.95 8.94 -5.01
C TRP A 79 5.37 9.63 -3.80
N ALA A 80 6.01 10.72 -3.34
CA ALA A 80 5.45 11.59 -2.30
C ALA A 80 4.10 12.18 -2.75
N THR A 81 4.02 12.71 -3.98
CA THR A 81 2.78 13.28 -4.54
C THR A 81 1.70 12.21 -4.73
N THR A 82 2.06 11.05 -5.27
CA THR A 82 1.12 9.93 -5.44
C THR A 82 0.55 9.47 -4.11
N THR A 83 1.41 9.28 -3.10
CA THR A 83 1.01 8.84 -1.76
C THR A 83 0.09 9.86 -1.10
N MET A 84 0.45 11.15 -1.15
CA MET A 84 -0.39 12.22 -0.59
C MET A 84 -1.73 12.35 -1.33
N SER A 85 -1.76 12.15 -2.64
CA SER A 85 -3.02 12.14 -3.40
C SER A 85 -3.95 11.01 -2.94
N ILE A 86 -3.41 9.81 -2.71
CA ILE A 86 -4.18 8.67 -2.19
C ILE A 86 -4.69 8.97 -0.78
N TYR A 87 -3.84 9.53 0.08
CA TYR A 87 -4.23 9.96 1.42
C TYR A 87 -5.36 11.01 1.38
N HIS A 88 -5.31 12.03 0.53
CA HIS A 88 -6.38 13.03 0.51
C HIS A 88 -7.68 12.51 -0.13
N ASN A 89 -7.60 11.64 -1.15
CA ASN A 89 -8.77 11.29 -1.96
C ASN A 89 -9.42 9.96 -1.54
N TRP A 90 -8.64 8.92 -1.25
CA TRP A 90 -9.15 7.60 -0.93
C TRP A 90 -9.28 7.35 0.58
N PHE A 91 -8.30 7.76 1.40
CA PHE A 91 -8.33 7.47 2.83
C PHE A 91 -9.61 7.93 3.56
N PRO A 92 -10.21 9.10 3.25
CA PRO A 92 -11.50 9.48 3.85
C PRO A 92 -12.63 8.50 3.55
N GLN A 93 -12.57 7.82 2.40
CA GLN A 93 -13.54 6.78 2.03
C GLN A 93 -13.34 5.49 2.82
N ALA A 94 -12.15 5.24 3.40
CA ALA A 94 -11.84 4.02 4.14
C ALA A 94 -12.80 3.79 5.33
N ALA A 95 -13.31 4.86 5.94
CA ALA A 95 -14.28 4.78 7.04
C ALA A 95 -15.68 4.30 6.60
N SER A 96 -16.02 4.42 5.31
CA SER A 96 -17.32 4.00 4.77
C SER A 96 -17.41 2.50 4.45
N TYR A 97 -16.28 1.79 4.47
CA TYR A 97 -16.27 0.35 4.21
C TYR A 97 -16.88 -0.42 5.37
N ARG A 98 -17.64 -1.47 5.05
CA ARG A 98 -18.20 -2.40 6.05
C ARG A 98 -17.12 -3.05 6.92
N PHE A 99 -15.93 -3.27 6.36
CA PHE A 99 -14.79 -3.86 7.06
C PHE A 99 -13.53 -3.03 6.78
N THR A 100 -12.70 -2.84 7.80
CA THR A 100 -11.44 -2.10 7.68
C THR A 100 -10.55 -2.72 6.60
N PRO A 101 -10.13 -1.96 5.57
CA PRO A 101 -9.27 -2.47 4.51
C PRO A 101 -7.80 -2.53 4.95
N VAL A 102 -7.49 -3.37 5.94
CA VAL A 102 -6.20 -3.39 6.67
C VAL A 102 -4.99 -3.46 5.75
N LEU A 103 -4.98 -4.35 4.75
CA LEU A 103 -3.87 -4.46 3.80
C LEU A 103 -3.63 -3.16 3.01
N ASP A 104 -4.69 -2.47 2.56
CA ASP A 104 -4.55 -1.23 1.79
C ASP A 104 -4.02 -0.10 2.66
N LEU A 105 -4.57 0.02 3.88
CA LEU A 105 -4.12 0.97 4.88
C LEU A 105 -2.66 0.71 5.25
N ALA A 106 -2.22 -0.55 5.31
CA ALA A 106 -0.83 -0.89 5.57
C ALA A 106 0.11 -0.42 4.45
N TYR A 107 -0.27 -0.57 3.17
CA TYR A 107 0.49 -0.02 2.05
C TYR A 107 0.56 1.51 2.07
N LEU A 108 -0.57 2.18 2.36
CA LEU A 108 -0.61 3.64 2.45
C LEU A 108 0.24 4.15 3.63
N ALA A 109 0.06 3.58 4.82
CA ALA A 109 0.81 3.93 6.02
C ALA A 109 2.31 3.75 5.82
N HIS A 110 2.71 2.63 5.22
CA HIS A 110 4.11 2.37 4.88
C HIS A 110 4.67 3.41 3.92
N ALA A 111 3.97 3.72 2.83
CA ALA A 111 4.44 4.71 1.88
C ALA A 111 4.55 6.12 2.51
N LEU A 112 3.60 6.52 3.35
CA LEU A 112 3.65 7.78 4.10
C LEU A 112 4.83 7.81 5.07
N PHE A 113 5.06 6.71 5.81
CA PHE A 113 6.18 6.59 6.73
C PHE A 113 7.53 6.69 6.01
N MET A 114 7.70 5.98 4.90
CA MET A 114 8.92 6.02 4.09
C MET A 114 9.12 7.40 3.43
N ALA A 115 8.04 8.08 3.07
CA ALA A 115 8.05 9.45 2.54
C ALA A 115 8.19 10.55 3.63
N LYS A 116 8.44 10.20 4.89
CA LYS A 116 8.59 11.13 6.02
C LYS A 116 7.35 12.01 6.28
N ARG A 117 6.17 11.45 6.05
CA ARG A 117 4.86 12.05 6.33
C ARG A 117 4.26 11.42 7.59
N GLU A 118 4.90 11.68 8.72
CA GLU A 118 4.60 10.99 9.99
C GLU A 118 3.22 11.34 10.54
N PHE A 119 2.73 12.56 10.34
CA PHE A 119 1.39 12.97 10.77
C PHE A 119 0.30 12.20 10.02
N GLU A 120 0.42 12.12 8.70
CA GLU A 120 -0.51 11.39 7.85
C GLU A 120 -0.40 9.87 8.08
N ALA A 121 0.83 9.36 8.22
CA ALA A 121 1.07 7.95 8.57
C ALA A 121 0.42 7.58 9.89
N ARG A 122 0.48 8.46 10.91
CA ARG A 122 -0.16 8.26 12.21
C ARG A 122 -1.67 8.07 12.07
N GLU A 123 -2.33 8.91 11.26
CA GLU A 123 -3.79 8.81 11.07
C GLU A 123 -4.17 7.49 10.41
N VAL A 124 -3.45 7.08 9.37
CA VAL A 124 -3.71 5.82 8.67
C VAL A 124 -3.45 4.61 9.59
N LEU A 125 -2.34 4.62 10.34
CA LEU A 125 -2.02 3.58 11.33
C LEU A 125 -3.04 3.52 12.48
N THR A 126 -3.66 4.65 12.82
CA THR A 126 -4.74 4.71 13.82
C THR A 126 -6.03 4.11 13.26
N ALA A 127 -6.37 4.40 12.00
CA ALA A 127 -7.55 3.86 11.33
C ALA A 127 -7.50 2.33 11.14
N MET A 128 -6.30 1.74 11.10
CA MET A 128 -6.14 0.28 11.13
C MET A 128 -6.62 -0.34 12.46
N GLY A 129 -6.70 0.44 13.54
CA GLY A 129 -7.13 -0.03 14.85
C GLY A 129 -6.20 -1.11 15.42
N PRO A 130 -6.74 -2.22 15.96
CA PRO A 130 -5.94 -3.33 16.50
C PRO A 130 -5.38 -4.25 15.41
N TYR A 131 -5.74 -4.04 14.15
CA TYR A 131 -5.37 -4.93 13.06
C TYR A 131 -4.01 -4.56 12.46
N ALA A 132 -3.29 -5.57 12.02
CA ALA A 132 -2.01 -5.44 11.34
C ALA A 132 -1.96 -6.32 10.10
N SER A 133 -1.12 -5.93 9.15
CA SER A 133 -0.79 -6.74 7.97
C SER A 133 0.72 -6.99 7.96
N ARG A 134 1.14 -8.19 7.52
CA ARG A 134 2.57 -8.49 7.32
C ARG A 134 3.15 -7.68 6.17
N MET A 135 2.41 -7.62 5.06
CA MET A 135 2.76 -6.73 3.94
C MET A 135 2.31 -5.29 4.24
N PRO A 136 3.06 -4.28 3.81
CA PRO A 136 4.33 -4.37 3.06
C PRO A 136 5.57 -4.61 3.93
N TRP A 137 5.46 -4.50 5.25
CA TRP A 137 6.57 -4.48 6.20
C TRP A 137 7.55 -5.65 6.10
N SER A 138 7.06 -6.85 5.78
CA SER A 138 7.89 -8.05 5.65
C SER A 138 8.93 -7.98 4.53
N VAL A 139 8.78 -7.06 3.58
CA VAL A 139 9.78 -6.83 2.52
C VAL A 139 11.02 -6.09 3.06
N PHE A 140 10.87 -5.37 4.18
CA PHE A 140 11.90 -4.50 4.76
C PHE A 140 12.52 -5.09 6.04
N GLY A 141 12.18 -6.33 6.41
CA GLY A 141 12.66 -7.01 7.60
C GLY A 141 11.55 -7.73 8.35
N ASP A 142 11.72 -7.92 9.67
CA ASP A 142 10.65 -8.50 10.49
C ASP A 142 9.42 -7.56 10.50
N PRO A 143 8.23 -8.03 10.07
CA PRO A 143 7.07 -7.16 9.93
C PRO A 143 6.58 -6.58 11.26
N GLY A 144 6.74 -7.31 12.37
CA GLY A 144 6.35 -6.86 13.70
C GLY A 144 7.24 -5.72 14.19
N GLU A 145 8.55 -5.88 14.05
CA GLU A 145 9.54 -4.84 14.39
C GLU A 145 9.38 -3.60 13.51
N GLN A 146 9.22 -3.76 12.20
CA GLN A 146 9.06 -2.62 11.27
C GLN A 146 7.77 -1.84 11.55
N LEU A 147 6.64 -2.53 11.76
CA LEU A 147 5.39 -1.86 12.13
C LEU A 147 5.51 -1.16 13.49
N THR A 148 6.15 -1.82 14.47
CA THR A 148 6.39 -1.25 15.80
C THR A 148 7.24 0.02 15.70
N ARG A 149 8.30 0.00 14.90
CA ARG A 149 9.15 1.15 14.61
C ARG A 149 8.36 2.30 14.00
N ALA A 150 7.58 2.03 12.96
CA ALA A 150 6.74 3.05 12.32
C ALA A 150 5.74 3.67 13.30
N ARG A 151 5.07 2.85 14.11
CA ARG A 151 4.15 3.33 15.16
C ARG A 151 4.85 4.22 16.19
N ARG A 152 6.04 3.84 16.68
CA ARG A 152 6.82 4.68 17.62
C ARG A 152 7.21 6.01 17.01
N SER A 153 7.73 6.02 15.78
CA SER A 153 8.07 7.26 15.07
C SER A 153 6.86 8.17 14.89
N CYS A 154 5.67 7.59 14.68
CA CYS A 154 4.42 8.33 14.57
C CYS A 154 3.79 8.71 15.94
N GLY A 155 4.45 8.44 17.06
CA GLY A 155 3.94 8.73 18.41
C GLY A 155 2.75 7.87 18.85
N LEU A 156 2.59 6.68 18.26
CA LEU A 156 1.54 5.73 18.63
C LEU A 156 2.04 4.70 19.65
N PRO A 157 1.16 4.23 20.55
CA PRO A 157 1.50 3.14 21.44
C PRO A 157 1.78 1.87 20.63
N THR A 158 2.84 1.16 21.01
CA THR A 158 3.15 -0.15 20.45
C THR A 158 2.33 -1.20 21.19
N PRO A 159 1.70 -2.15 20.48
CA PRO A 159 1.05 -3.26 21.14
C PRO A 159 2.09 -3.99 22.00
N ALA A 160 1.75 -4.28 23.26
CA ALA A 160 2.62 -5.02 24.17
C ALA A 160 2.87 -6.43 23.59
N PRO A 161 4.07 -7.01 23.79
CA PRO A 161 4.27 -8.41 23.44
C PRO A 161 3.28 -9.27 24.24
N ALA A 162 2.55 -10.13 23.54
CA ALA A 162 1.67 -11.14 24.13
C ALA A 162 2.49 -12.26 24.79
#